data_AF-A0A8V0X7Y6-F1
#
_entry.id   AF-A0A8V0X7Y6-F1
#
_cell.length_a   1.000
_cell.length_b   1.000
_cell.length_c   1.000
_cell.angle_alpha   90.00
_cell.angle_beta   90.00
_cell.angle_gamma   90.00
#
_symmetry.space_group_name_H-M   'P 1'
#
loop_
_entity.id
_entity.type
_entity.pdbx_description
1 polymer ?
#
loop_
_entity_poly.entity_id
_entity_poly.type
_entity_poly.pdbx_seq_one_letter_code
_entity_poly.pdbx_strand_id
1 'polypeptide(L)'
;MQNLHSRIHRAVGAMWAAEIPLLLQCLQGKDESFPDSAEWEQRLLKFLRASLDTMEDEAWTKGLSCKLSQWLSKSPSSSGEKSFLYKALGTVLGACKEVLHIQEKLLQHLEEANAEKPSEAQGMISLLSHAAESNFHTVLDTLTMFASRLCKGQNRRIPRRKKMELDSRRAHATRSALILAHGSLALRASKEQLLARLEGDIVGNILLLYSCSCRDLQNTLALLQSITDFSSAFQAVDDSACFNPSLKSKLLEILTDLLKKYYLGTPVSPVPLKVVLALEQLSKLKPSVGTKDMCDMLILCCKSIVTHPSAEMMLKIRKSQQAAQYLQLLQTSLKALGRLMVVLLETETTSGFFQNIVHRSMTSDNMWERKRALQTFSQLLAACEEHGRGGACKHFGSLVGLLVPLMCDPMPTSRQLAVTCLSSLLQIQAKATNRVIQTGDIGSLCEGLNDCSTVCQLQTSSKIARIVCRSFSLEHTIDFMMAIKDTFRKAKGMRVRAAGKWMITFLQMYGKDICRDLDLSPIIYILRSCISSMKHSTFMPFLCQAVAILTRCHANITIDSFFHQL
;
A
#
# COMPACT_ATOMS: atom_id res chain seq x y z
N MET A 1 47.62 14.27 -11.85
CA MET A 1 46.92 13.14 -12.50
C MET A 1 47.18 13.00 -14.02
N GLN A 2 47.96 13.88 -14.67
CA GLN A 2 47.99 14.02 -16.14
C GLN A 2 48.57 12.85 -16.97
N ASN A 3 48.95 11.71 -16.41
CA ASN A 3 49.47 10.56 -17.17
C ASN A 3 49.00 9.19 -16.65
N LEU A 4 47.91 9.11 -15.86
CA LEU A 4 47.42 7.80 -15.38
C LEU A 4 46.83 6.95 -16.52
N HIS A 5 46.14 7.60 -17.47
CA HIS A 5 45.50 6.92 -18.60
C HIS A 5 46.53 6.21 -19.49
N SER A 6 47.70 6.81 -19.75
CA SER A 6 48.74 6.22 -20.59
C SER A 6 49.39 4.97 -19.96
N ARG A 7 49.29 4.81 -18.64
CA ARG A 7 49.75 3.62 -17.90
C ARG A 7 48.69 2.53 -17.77
N ILE A 8 47.41 2.87 -17.92
CA ILE A 8 46.29 1.91 -17.75
C ILE A 8 45.77 1.47 -19.12
N HIS A 9 45.30 2.41 -19.95
CA HIS A 9 44.88 2.15 -21.32
C HIS A 9 44.83 3.46 -22.11
N ARG A 10 45.42 3.52 -23.30
CA ARG A 10 45.55 4.80 -24.04
C ARG A 10 44.19 5.41 -24.43
N ALA A 11 43.18 4.58 -24.69
CA ALA A 11 41.87 5.01 -25.18
C ALA A 11 41.08 5.88 -24.17
N VAL A 12 41.28 5.70 -22.87
CA VAL A 12 40.47 6.41 -21.86
C VAL A 12 40.93 7.85 -21.60
N GLY A 13 42.04 8.29 -22.21
CA GLY A 13 42.68 9.57 -21.89
C GLY A 13 41.75 10.79 -22.01
N ALA A 14 41.05 10.92 -23.13
CA ALA A 14 40.13 12.02 -23.37
C ALA A 14 38.91 11.97 -22.41
N MET A 15 38.32 10.78 -22.26
CA MET A 15 37.16 10.58 -21.39
C MET A 15 37.50 10.87 -19.92
N TRP A 16 38.61 10.34 -19.42
CA TRP A 16 39.06 10.57 -18.04
C TRP A 16 39.41 12.04 -17.79
N ALA A 17 39.99 12.74 -18.77
CA ALA A 17 40.27 14.16 -18.65
C ALA A 17 38.99 15.00 -18.47
N ALA A 18 37.87 14.57 -19.03
CA ALA A 18 36.57 15.22 -18.86
C ALA A 18 35.85 14.82 -17.56
N GLU A 19 35.79 13.52 -17.25
CA GLU A 19 34.96 12.99 -16.16
C GLU A 19 35.61 13.07 -14.77
N ILE A 20 36.93 12.87 -14.66
CA ILE A 20 37.61 12.88 -13.36
C ILE A 20 37.48 14.23 -12.64
N PRO A 21 37.65 15.39 -13.30
CA PRO A 21 37.42 16.68 -12.65
C PRO A 21 36.01 16.83 -12.08
N LEU A 22 34.97 16.35 -12.79
CA LEU A 22 33.58 16.39 -12.34
C LEU A 22 33.37 15.52 -11.08
N LEU A 23 33.99 14.33 -11.06
CA LEU A 23 33.99 13.46 -9.89
C LEU A 23 34.69 14.13 -8.70
N LEU A 24 35.84 14.77 -8.90
CA LEU A 24 36.57 15.48 -7.84
C LEU A 24 35.79 16.69 -7.29
N GLN A 25 35.09 17.42 -8.16
CA GLN A 25 34.29 18.57 -7.74
C GLN A 25 33.20 18.16 -6.72
N CYS A 26 32.61 16.97 -6.88
CA CYS A 26 31.65 16.41 -5.92
C CYS A 26 32.25 16.22 -4.51
N LEU A 27 33.55 15.93 -4.42
CA LEU A 27 34.26 15.72 -3.16
C LEU A 27 34.73 17.04 -2.51
N GLN A 28 34.83 18.11 -3.30
CA GLN A 28 35.36 19.42 -2.86
C GLN A 28 34.29 20.39 -2.34
N GLY A 29 33.00 20.02 -2.34
CA GLY A 29 31.94 20.70 -1.58
C GLY A 29 31.70 22.17 -1.94
N LYS A 30 31.69 22.54 -3.23
CA LYS A 30 31.37 23.92 -3.66
C LYS A 30 29.87 24.21 -3.79
N ASP A 31 29.03 23.18 -3.81
CA ASP A 31 27.57 23.30 -3.66
C ASP A 31 27.18 22.70 -2.30
N GLU A 32 26.30 23.37 -1.56
CA GLU A 32 25.89 23.00 -0.18
C GLU A 32 25.20 21.62 -0.04
N SER A 33 25.07 20.85 -1.12
CA SER A 33 24.56 19.48 -1.12
C SER A 33 25.68 18.51 -1.46
N PHE A 34 26.35 17.96 -0.45
CA PHE A 34 27.14 16.74 -0.64
C PHE A 34 26.20 15.66 -1.19
N PRO A 35 26.47 15.04 -2.36
CA PRO A 35 25.61 13.97 -2.87
C PRO A 35 25.57 12.83 -1.86
N ASP A 36 24.38 12.24 -1.66
CA ASP A 36 24.22 11.05 -0.82
C ASP A 36 25.26 9.98 -1.24
N SER A 37 25.79 9.21 -0.29
CA SER A 37 26.79 8.15 -0.53
C SER A 37 26.37 7.23 -1.69
N ALA A 38 25.07 6.95 -1.80
CA ALA A 38 24.50 6.16 -2.88
C ALA A 38 24.60 6.82 -4.27
N GLU A 39 24.42 8.14 -4.36
CA GLU A 39 24.55 8.89 -5.60
C GLU A 39 26.02 8.93 -6.06
N TRP A 40 26.94 9.13 -5.12
CA TRP A 40 28.37 9.06 -5.41
C TRP A 40 28.80 7.70 -5.94
N GLU A 41 28.38 6.61 -5.28
CA GLU A 41 28.63 5.24 -5.77
C GLU A 41 28.08 5.04 -7.19
N GLN A 42 26.88 5.55 -7.49
CA GLN A 42 26.30 5.45 -8.82
C GLN A 42 27.12 6.18 -9.88
N ARG A 43 27.66 7.37 -9.58
CA ARG A 43 28.55 8.11 -10.48
C ARG A 43 29.83 7.34 -10.75
N LEU A 44 30.42 6.72 -9.72
CA LEU A 44 31.62 5.88 -9.87
C LEU A 44 31.36 4.65 -10.76
N LEU A 45 30.21 3.99 -10.61
CA LEU A 45 29.85 2.83 -11.45
C LEU A 45 29.61 3.24 -12.91
N LYS A 46 28.97 4.39 -13.16
CA LYS A 46 28.82 4.95 -14.51
C LYS A 46 30.18 5.26 -15.14
N PHE A 47 31.09 5.88 -14.39
CA PHE A 47 32.45 6.14 -14.84
C PHE A 47 33.22 4.85 -15.16
N LEU A 48 33.10 3.83 -14.30
CA LEU A 48 33.69 2.51 -14.56
C LEU A 48 33.13 1.92 -15.86
N ARG A 49 31.81 1.93 -16.05
CA ARG A 49 31.17 1.41 -17.26
C ARG A 49 31.64 2.14 -18.52
N ALA A 50 31.60 3.47 -18.52
CA ALA A 50 32.07 4.28 -19.63
C ALA A 50 33.56 4.05 -19.93
N SER A 51 34.39 3.82 -18.90
CA SER A 51 35.80 3.46 -19.09
C SER A 51 35.95 2.15 -19.85
N LEU A 52 35.23 1.11 -19.45
CA LEU A 52 35.28 -0.20 -20.10
C LEU A 52 34.76 -0.15 -21.53
N ASP A 53 33.65 0.56 -21.76
CA ASP A 53 33.09 0.76 -23.09
C ASP A 53 34.04 1.57 -23.99
N THR A 54 34.79 2.54 -23.44
CA THR A 54 35.79 3.31 -24.21
C THR A 54 37.03 2.48 -24.54
N MET A 55 37.38 1.51 -23.69
CA MET A 55 38.54 0.65 -23.89
C MET A 55 38.29 -0.42 -24.96
N GLU A 56 37.07 -0.99 -24.96
CA GLU A 56 36.68 -2.14 -25.80
C GLU A 56 37.65 -3.34 -25.75
N ASP A 57 38.47 -3.44 -24.71
CA ASP A 57 39.45 -4.50 -24.51
C ASP A 57 38.87 -5.61 -23.62
N GLU A 58 38.47 -6.72 -24.25
CA GLU A 58 37.88 -7.87 -23.56
C GLU A 58 38.89 -8.56 -22.62
N ALA A 59 40.17 -8.65 -23.00
CA ALA A 59 41.18 -9.30 -22.18
C ALA A 59 41.44 -8.49 -20.90
N TRP A 60 41.49 -7.17 -21.04
CA TRP A 60 41.61 -6.26 -19.91
C TRP A 60 40.39 -6.31 -19.00
N THR A 61 39.18 -6.28 -19.58
CA THR A 61 37.91 -6.36 -18.85
C THR A 61 37.80 -7.66 -18.05
N LYS A 62 38.16 -8.80 -18.66
CA LYS A 62 38.27 -10.09 -17.94
C LYS A 62 39.31 -10.05 -16.84
N GLY A 63 40.50 -9.52 -17.12
CA GLY A 63 41.56 -9.36 -16.13
C GLY A 63 41.09 -8.58 -14.90
N LEU A 64 40.38 -7.46 -15.12
CA LEU A 64 39.78 -6.67 -14.05
C LEU A 64 38.73 -7.46 -13.29
N SER A 65 37.83 -8.18 -13.97
CA SER A 65 36.80 -9.00 -13.31
C SER A 65 37.42 -10.06 -12.38
N CYS A 66 38.53 -10.70 -12.80
CA CYS A 66 39.25 -11.68 -11.99
C CYS A 66 39.89 -11.03 -10.75
N LYS A 67 40.44 -9.81 -10.88
CA LYS A 67 41.02 -9.08 -9.75
C LYS A 67 39.96 -8.62 -8.76
N LEU A 68 38.85 -8.07 -9.26
CA LEU A 68 37.72 -7.66 -8.41
C LEU A 68 37.09 -8.87 -7.70
N SER A 69 36.93 -10.00 -8.39
CA SER A 69 36.47 -11.26 -7.80
C SER A 69 37.40 -11.73 -6.68
N GLN A 70 38.73 -11.71 -6.91
CA GLN A 70 39.71 -12.07 -5.88
C GLN A 70 39.65 -11.14 -4.66
N TRP A 71 39.47 -9.84 -4.85
CA TRP A 71 39.32 -8.88 -3.75
C TRP A 71 38.02 -9.10 -3.00
N LEU A 72 36.92 -9.28 -3.72
CA LEU A 72 35.60 -9.54 -3.16
C LEU A 72 35.59 -10.78 -2.24
N SER A 73 36.24 -11.88 -2.65
CA SER A 73 36.33 -13.09 -1.83
C SER A 73 37.24 -12.92 -0.59
N LYS A 74 38.19 -11.97 -0.61
CA LYS A 74 39.08 -11.66 0.54
C LYS A 74 38.49 -10.62 1.49
N SER A 75 37.57 -9.78 1.02
CA SER A 75 37.01 -8.69 1.81
C SER A 75 36.07 -9.18 2.92
N PRO A 76 36.12 -8.57 4.12
CA PRO A 76 35.23 -8.92 5.22
C PRO A 76 33.79 -8.52 4.90
N SER A 77 32.83 -9.40 5.25
CA SER A 77 31.40 -9.24 4.96
C SER A 77 30.72 -7.98 5.50
N SER A 78 31.36 -7.29 6.46
CA SER A 78 30.82 -6.12 7.15
C SER A 78 31.39 -4.79 6.65
N SER A 79 32.24 -4.80 5.62
CA SER A 79 32.79 -3.56 5.04
C SER A 79 31.85 -2.96 4.01
N GLY A 80 31.66 -1.63 4.03
CA GLY A 80 30.94 -0.91 2.96
C GLY A 80 31.60 -1.11 1.59
N GLU A 81 32.93 -1.22 1.58
CA GLU A 81 33.74 -1.54 0.40
C GLU A 81 33.28 -2.83 -0.28
N LYS A 82 32.93 -3.89 0.48
CA LYS A 82 32.45 -5.14 -0.11
C LYS A 82 31.14 -4.95 -0.88
N SER A 83 30.24 -4.11 -0.37
CA SER A 83 28.98 -3.81 -1.07
C SER A 83 29.24 -3.13 -2.41
N PHE A 84 30.16 -2.16 -2.45
CA PHE A 84 30.57 -1.51 -3.69
C PHE A 84 31.27 -2.50 -4.64
N LEU A 85 32.14 -3.39 -4.13
CA LEU A 85 32.82 -4.41 -4.93
C LEU A 85 31.85 -5.35 -5.66
N TYR A 86 30.73 -5.73 -5.05
CA TYR A 86 29.69 -6.50 -5.74
C TYR A 86 29.11 -5.74 -6.93
N LYS A 87 28.80 -4.45 -6.75
CA LYS A 87 28.26 -3.58 -7.82
C LYS A 87 29.29 -3.36 -8.93
N ALA A 88 30.54 -3.09 -8.56
CA ALA A 88 31.64 -2.89 -9.48
C ALA A 88 31.90 -4.16 -10.30
N LEU A 89 32.03 -5.33 -9.64
CA LEU A 89 32.18 -6.60 -10.33
C LEU A 89 31.01 -6.88 -11.28
N GLY A 90 29.77 -6.62 -10.86
CA GLY A 90 28.60 -6.77 -11.71
C GLY A 90 28.66 -5.86 -12.94
N THR A 91 29.10 -4.61 -12.76
CA THR A 91 29.28 -3.65 -13.86
C THR A 91 30.36 -4.13 -14.85
N VAL A 92 31.48 -4.68 -14.36
CA VAL A 92 32.52 -5.27 -15.21
C VAL A 92 32.01 -6.50 -15.94
N LEU A 93 31.29 -7.40 -15.27
CA LEU A 93 30.71 -8.59 -15.91
C LEU A 93 29.62 -8.23 -16.93
N GLY A 94 28.93 -7.11 -16.75
CA GLY A 94 28.05 -6.54 -17.77
C GLY A 94 28.81 -6.03 -18.99
N ALA A 95 30.09 -5.65 -18.87
CA ALA A 95 30.91 -5.20 -20.00
C ALA A 95 31.61 -6.35 -20.74
N CYS A 96 31.78 -7.51 -20.09
CA CYS A 96 32.32 -8.70 -20.72
C CYS A 96 31.40 -9.22 -21.84
N LYS A 97 32.00 -9.78 -22.90
CA LYS A 97 31.31 -10.40 -24.03
C LYS A 97 31.29 -11.93 -23.95
N GLU A 98 32.26 -12.54 -23.28
CA GLU A 98 32.33 -14.01 -23.17
C GLU A 98 31.32 -14.59 -22.17
N VAL A 99 30.29 -15.26 -22.69
CA VAL A 99 29.22 -15.89 -21.92
C VAL A 99 29.76 -16.85 -20.87
N LEU A 100 30.68 -17.77 -21.22
CA LEU A 100 31.18 -18.78 -20.29
C LEU A 100 31.90 -18.17 -19.08
N HIS A 101 32.72 -17.15 -19.32
CA HIS A 101 33.43 -16.43 -18.26
C HIS A 101 32.46 -15.73 -17.30
N ILE A 102 31.41 -15.10 -17.84
CA ILE A 102 30.36 -14.47 -17.02
C ILE A 102 29.66 -15.53 -16.17
N GLN A 103 29.24 -16.64 -16.78
CA GLN A 103 28.56 -17.73 -16.06
C GLN A 103 29.44 -18.30 -14.94
N GLU A 104 30.73 -18.55 -15.20
CA GLU A 104 31.68 -19.06 -14.22
C GLU A 104 31.80 -18.11 -13.02
N LYS A 105 32.02 -16.82 -13.26
CA LYS A 105 32.18 -15.83 -12.18
C LYS A 105 30.92 -15.60 -11.37
N LEU A 106 29.75 -15.61 -12.02
CA LEU A 106 28.47 -15.51 -11.31
C LEU A 106 28.24 -16.74 -10.43
N LEU A 107 28.44 -17.96 -10.97
CA LEU A 107 28.29 -19.19 -10.19
C LEU A 107 29.24 -19.25 -9.01
N GLN A 108 30.51 -18.88 -9.22
CA GLN A 108 31.52 -18.81 -8.15
C GLN A 108 31.00 -17.99 -6.96
N HIS A 109 30.52 -16.77 -7.21
CA HIS A 109 30.04 -15.91 -6.12
C HIS A 109 28.68 -16.30 -5.55
N LEU A 110 27.81 -16.95 -6.33
CA LEU A 110 26.56 -17.51 -5.81
C LEU A 110 26.80 -18.68 -4.85
N GLU A 111 27.82 -19.49 -5.11
CA GLU A 111 28.22 -20.64 -4.28
C GLU A 111 28.99 -20.21 -3.02
N GLU A 112 29.92 -19.26 -3.16
CA GLU A 112 30.76 -18.78 -2.06
C GLU A 112 30.00 -17.89 -1.06
N ALA A 113 29.01 -17.11 -1.52
CA ALA A 113 28.35 -16.11 -0.68
C ALA A 113 27.64 -16.73 0.54
N ASN A 114 27.75 -16.03 1.67
CA ASN A 114 26.99 -16.37 2.88
C ASN A 114 25.74 -15.50 2.99
N ALA A 115 24.67 -15.93 2.32
CA ALA A 115 23.39 -15.21 2.29
C ALA A 115 22.73 -15.03 3.67
N GLU A 116 23.17 -15.72 4.73
CA GLU A 116 22.69 -15.45 6.09
C GLU A 116 23.01 -14.02 6.55
N LYS A 117 24.07 -13.42 6.01
CA LYS A 117 24.40 -12.01 6.24
C LYS A 117 23.62 -11.14 5.24
N PRO A 118 22.78 -10.19 5.70
CA PRO A 118 21.98 -9.35 4.81
C PRO A 118 22.81 -8.55 3.79
N SER A 119 24.03 -8.11 4.17
CA SER A 119 24.94 -7.40 3.27
C SER A 119 25.43 -8.28 2.11
N GLU A 120 25.72 -9.56 2.37
CA GLU A 120 26.13 -10.53 1.34
C GLU A 120 24.95 -10.86 0.43
N ALA A 121 23.76 -11.11 0.99
CA ALA A 121 22.54 -11.34 0.20
C ALA A 121 22.22 -10.16 -0.73
N GLN A 122 22.29 -8.92 -0.21
CA GLN A 122 22.10 -7.71 -1.02
C GLN A 122 23.22 -7.55 -2.06
N GLY A 123 24.46 -7.93 -1.72
CA GLY A 123 25.60 -7.97 -2.62
C GLY A 123 25.37 -8.90 -3.82
N MET A 124 24.89 -10.13 -3.58
CA MET A 124 24.54 -11.08 -4.64
C MET A 124 23.49 -10.50 -5.61
N ILE A 125 22.44 -9.88 -5.08
CA ILE A 125 21.38 -9.26 -5.89
C ILE A 125 21.97 -8.11 -6.73
N SER A 126 22.83 -7.28 -6.14
CA SER A 126 23.46 -6.15 -6.82
C SER A 126 24.40 -6.60 -7.94
N LEU A 127 25.21 -7.63 -7.69
CA LEU A 127 26.10 -8.26 -8.68
C LEU A 127 25.32 -8.72 -9.92
N LEU A 128 24.25 -9.49 -9.70
CA LEU A 128 23.39 -10.00 -10.77
C LEU A 128 22.69 -8.87 -11.52
N SER A 129 22.18 -7.87 -10.79
CA SER A 129 21.43 -6.76 -11.38
C SER A 129 22.30 -5.91 -12.30
N HIS A 130 23.53 -5.59 -11.89
CA HIS A 130 24.47 -4.83 -12.73
C HIS A 130 25.00 -5.64 -13.90
N ALA A 131 25.25 -6.95 -13.73
CA ALA A 131 25.66 -7.80 -14.85
C ALA A 131 24.55 -7.93 -15.91
N ALA A 132 23.28 -7.93 -15.48
CA ALA A 132 22.14 -8.08 -16.36
C ALA A 132 21.85 -6.85 -17.23
N GLU A 133 22.42 -5.67 -16.93
CA GLU A 133 22.21 -4.45 -17.71
C GLU A 133 22.60 -4.60 -19.19
N SER A 134 23.59 -5.45 -19.50
CA SER A 134 23.95 -5.79 -20.88
C SER A 134 23.93 -7.29 -21.18
N ASN A 135 24.01 -8.15 -20.15
CA ASN A 135 24.07 -9.61 -20.30
C ASN A 135 22.86 -10.33 -19.69
N PHE A 136 21.66 -9.76 -19.87
CA PHE A 136 20.41 -10.23 -19.24
C PHE A 136 20.16 -11.75 -19.38
N HIS A 137 20.18 -12.28 -20.61
CA HIS A 137 19.88 -13.68 -20.87
C HIS A 137 20.88 -14.62 -20.17
N THR A 138 22.18 -14.33 -20.29
CA THR A 138 23.23 -15.10 -19.64
C THR A 138 23.07 -15.12 -18.12
N VAL A 139 22.76 -13.96 -17.52
CA VAL A 139 22.54 -13.85 -16.06
C VAL A 139 21.30 -14.64 -15.64
N LEU A 140 20.18 -14.49 -16.35
CA LEU A 140 18.92 -15.18 -16.04
C LEU A 140 19.05 -16.70 -16.19
N ASP A 141 19.71 -17.18 -17.25
CA ASP A 141 19.94 -18.60 -17.47
C ASP A 141 20.86 -19.20 -16.39
N THR A 142 21.90 -18.45 -15.98
CA THR A 142 22.79 -18.84 -14.87
C THR A 142 22.02 -18.95 -13.56
N LEU A 143 21.18 -17.96 -13.28
CA LEU A 143 20.38 -17.90 -12.06
C LEU A 143 19.35 -19.04 -12.02
N THR A 144 18.68 -19.31 -13.14
CA THR A 144 17.74 -20.42 -13.33
C THR A 144 18.42 -21.77 -13.14
N MET A 145 19.60 -21.94 -13.74
CA MET A 145 20.40 -23.15 -13.57
C MET A 145 20.78 -23.35 -12.09
N PHE A 146 21.24 -22.31 -11.40
CA PHE A 146 21.60 -22.38 -9.99
C PHE A 146 20.38 -22.68 -9.09
N ALA A 147 19.26 -22.00 -9.30
CA ALA A 147 17.99 -22.26 -8.61
C ALA A 147 17.53 -23.72 -8.79
N SER A 148 17.62 -24.25 -10.02
CA SER A 148 17.29 -25.65 -10.29
C SER A 148 18.19 -26.61 -9.52
N ARG A 149 19.50 -26.33 -9.40
CA ARG A 149 20.44 -27.17 -8.64
C ARG A 149 20.12 -27.17 -7.15
N LEU A 150 19.72 -26.03 -6.59
CA LEU A 150 19.31 -25.92 -5.19
C LEU A 150 17.99 -26.62 -4.89
N CYS A 151 17.08 -26.69 -5.87
CA CYS A 151 15.79 -27.38 -5.70
C CYS A 151 15.83 -28.87 -6.12
N LYS A 152 16.85 -29.31 -6.87
CA LYS A 152 17.03 -30.70 -7.30
C LYS A 152 17.24 -31.63 -6.10
N GLY A 153 16.24 -32.47 -5.84
CA GLY A 153 16.33 -33.55 -4.86
C GLY A 153 15.01 -33.89 -4.17
N GLN A 154 14.08 -32.94 -4.04
CA GLN A 154 12.88 -33.09 -3.18
C GLN A 154 11.95 -34.27 -3.53
N ASN A 155 11.96 -34.74 -4.78
CA ASN A 155 11.10 -35.84 -5.26
C ASN A 155 11.78 -37.23 -5.28
N ARG A 156 13.01 -37.37 -4.77
CA ARG A 156 13.68 -38.69 -4.62
C ARG A 156 13.88 -39.00 -3.14
N ARG A 157 14.05 -40.29 -2.77
CA ARG A 157 14.48 -40.68 -1.42
C ARG A 157 15.88 -40.13 -1.15
N ILE A 158 15.98 -38.87 -0.71
CA ILE A 158 17.25 -38.23 -0.38
C ILE A 158 17.77 -38.80 0.95
N PRO A 159 19.09 -39.03 1.08
CA PRO A 159 19.72 -39.27 2.37
C PRO A 159 19.38 -38.16 3.39
N ARG A 160 19.14 -38.53 4.66
CA ARG A 160 18.79 -37.58 5.74
C ARG A 160 19.73 -36.38 5.83
N ARG A 161 21.05 -36.57 5.59
CA ARG A 161 22.06 -35.51 5.61
C ARG A 161 21.82 -34.41 4.56
N LYS A 162 21.50 -34.79 3.31
CA LYS A 162 21.26 -33.83 2.22
C LYS A 162 19.91 -33.13 2.35
N LYS A 163 18.93 -33.76 3.02
CA LYS A 163 17.70 -33.07 3.47
C LYS A 163 18.00 -32.00 4.52
N MET A 164 18.83 -32.32 5.51
CA MET A 164 19.22 -31.39 6.58
C MET A 164 20.01 -30.18 6.06
N GLU A 165 20.82 -30.37 5.02
CA GLU A 165 21.55 -29.29 4.33
C GLU A 165 20.63 -28.36 3.53
N LEU A 166 19.64 -28.94 2.82
CA LEU A 166 18.60 -28.18 2.09
C LEU A 166 17.69 -27.38 3.03
N ASP A 167 17.49 -27.85 4.26
CA ASP A 167 16.69 -27.21 5.32
C ASP A 167 17.55 -26.31 6.24
N SER A 168 18.81 -26.03 5.87
CA SER A 168 19.69 -25.15 6.65
C SER A 168 19.28 -23.68 6.57
N ARG A 169 19.64 -22.89 7.60
CA ARG A 169 19.43 -21.42 7.62
C ARG A 169 20.07 -20.75 6.41
N ARG A 170 21.29 -21.13 6.06
CA ARG A 170 21.99 -20.68 4.85
C ARG A 170 21.19 -20.98 3.59
N ALA A 171 20.68 -22.20 3.42
CA ALA A 171 19.88 -22.54 2.25
C ALA A 171 18.60 -21.71 2.16
N HIS A 172 17.92 -21.42 3.28
CA HIS A 172 16.76 -20.53 3.30
C HIS A 172 17.12 -19.08 2.93
N ALA A 173 18.21 -18.55 3.48
CA ALA A 173 18.68 -17.21 3.18
C ALA A 173 19.11 -17.08 1.70
N THR A 174 19.80 -18.08 1.15
CA THR A 174 20.14 -18.14 -0.27
C THR A 174 18.87 -18.17 -1.13
N ARG A 175 17.85 -18.96 -0.79
CA ARG A 175 16.57 -18.95 -1.53
C ARG A 175 15.90 -17.59 -1.49
N SER A 176 15.87 -16.91 -0.34
CA SER A 176 15.32 -15.56 -0.22
C SER A 176 16.07 -14.57 -1.12
N ALA A 177 17.41 -14.61 -1.13
CA ALA A 177 18.22 -13.77 -2.00
C ALA A 177 17.97 -14.05 -3.48
N LEU A 178 17.83 -15.32 -3.87
CA LEU A 178 17.52 -15.71 -5.25
C LEU A 178 16.12 -15.29 -5.68
N ILE A 179 15.11 -15.40 -4.82
CA ILE A 179 13.75 -14.92 -5.10
C ILE A 179 13.80 -13.42 -5.40
N LEU A 180 14.43 -12.64 -4.52
CA LEU A 180 14.62 -11.19 -4.71
C LEU A 180 15.43 -10.86 -5.97
N ALA A 181 16.46 -11.65 -6.28
CA ALA A 181 17.26 -11.45 -7.49
C ALA A 181 16.42 -11.59 -8.76
N HIS A 182 15.55 -12.61 -8.85
CA HIS A 182 14.63 -12.74 -9.99
C HIS A 182 13.68 -11.54 -10.11
N GLY A 183 13.12 -11.06 -8.99
CA GLY A 183 12.31 -9.83 -8.98
C GLY A 183 13.07 -8.60 -9.46
N SER A 184 14.30 -8.41 -8.98
CA SER A 184 15.19 -7.31 -9.39
C SER A 184 15.57 -7.39 -10.87
N LEU A 185 15.80 -8.60 -11.42
CA LEU A 185 16.07 -8.78 -12.84
C LEU A 185 14.89 -8.34 -13.72
N ALA A 186 13.64 -8.53 -13.28
CA ALA A 186 12.48 -8.03 -14.01
C ALA A 186 12.53 -6.50 -14.17
N LEU A 187 12.95 -5.77 -13.14
CA LEU A 187 13.09 -4.31 -13.19
C LEU A 187 14.20 -3.82 -14.13
N ARG A 188 15.11 -4.71 -14.54
CA ARG A 188 16.24 -4.40 -15.44
C ARG A 188 16.02 -4.87 -16.88
N ALA A 189 15.00 -5.68 -17.11
CA ALA A 189 14.71 -6.28 -18.39
C ALA A 189 14.14 -5.24 -19.38
N SER A 190 14.50 -5.36 -20.66
CA SER A 190 13.82 -4.63 -21.73
C SER A 190 12.38 -5.14 -21.92
N LYS A 191 11.58 -4.40 -22.68
CA LYS A 191 10.20 -4.78 -23.03
C LYS A 191 10.15 -6.19 -23.65
N GLU A 192 11.04 -6.45 -24.61
CA GLU A 192 11.11 -7.72 -25.33
C GLU A 192 11.53 -8.86 -24.41
N GLN A 193 12.48 -8.61 -23.51
CA GLN A 193 12.96 -9.59 -22.54
C GLN A 193 11.89 -9.98 -21.53
N LEU A 194 11.10 -9.01 -21.05
CA LEU A 194 9.97 -9.27 -20.15
C LEU A 194 8.91 -10.12 -20.84
N LEU A 195 8.48 -9.74 -22.04
CA LEU A 195 7.48 -10.49 -22.79
C LEU A 195 7.92 -11.93 -23.09
N ALA A 196 9.22 -12.16 -23.31
CA ALA A 196 9.74 -13.48 -23.66
C ALA A 196 9.98 -14.40 -22.44
N ARG A 197 10.46 -13.86 -21.31
CA ARG A 197 11.03 -14.67 -20.22
C ARG A 197 10.37 -14.45 -18.84
N LEU A 198 9.50 -13.46 -18.68
CA LEU A 198 8.96 -13.12 -17.35
C LEU A 198 8.18 -14.28 -16.72
N GLU A 199 7.21 -14.83 -17.46
CA GLU A 199 6.27 -15.80 -16.91
C GLU A 199 6.92 -17.17 -16.64
N GLY A 200 7.68 -17.67 -17.61
CA GLY A 200 8.32 -18.98 -17.54
C GLY A 200 9.52 -19.00 -16.60
N ASP A 201 10.44 -18.04 -16.74
CA ASP A 201 11.72 -18.09 -16.05
C ASP A 201 11.72 -17.26 -14.78
N ILE A 202 11.27 -16.00 -14.82
CA ILE A 202 11.31 -15.15 -13.61
C ILE A 202 10.26 -15.62 -12.59
N VAL A 203 8.98 -15.57 -12.96
CA VAL A 203 7.87 -15.95 -12.08
C VAL A 203 7.90 -17.44 -11.77
N GLY A 204 8.21 -18.27 -12.77
CA GLY A 204 8.37 -19.72 -12.58
C GLY A 204 9.44 -20.07 -11.54
N ASN A 205 10.64 -19.48 -11.62
CA ASN A 205 11.69 -19.73 -10.62
C ASN A 205 11.38 -19.12 -9.25
N ILE A 206 10.74 -17.95 -9.17
CA ILE A 206 10.28 -17.38 -7.90
C ILE A 206 9.33 -18.36 -7.19
N LEU A 207 8.34 -18.90 -7.92
CA LEU A 207 7.40 -19.87 -7.37
C LEU A 207 8.07 -21.19 -7.01
N LEU A 208 9.01 -21.67 -7.82
CA LEU A 208 9.80 -22.87 -7.53
C LEU A 208 10.58 -22.70 -6.22
N LEU A 209 11.39 -21.65 -6.11
CA LEU A 209 12.20 -21.36 -4.92
C LEU A 209 11.35 -21.20 -3.66
N TYR A 210 10.22 -20.50 -3.77
CA TYR A 210 9.29 -20.33 -2.66
C TYR A 210 8.63 -21.66 -2.26
N SER A 211 8.21 -22.49 -3.22
CA SER A 211 7.61 -23.80 -2.94
C SER A 211 8.59 -24.77 -2.27
N CYS A 212 9.87 -24.67 -2.59
CA CYS A 212 10.94 -25.47 -2.00
C CYS A 212 11.42 -24.93 -0.63
N SER A 213 10.85 -23.84 -0.14
CA SER A 213 11.21 -23.23 1.15
C SER A 213 10.26 -23.68 2.28
N CYS A 214 10.69 -23.50 3.53
CA CYS A 214 9.84 -23.73 4.71
C CYS A 214 8.71 -22.68 4.87
N ARG A 215 8.49 -21.80 3.89
CA ARG A 215 7.55 -20.66 3.95
C ARG A 215 7.72 -19.85 5.24
N ASP A 216 8.97 -19.64 5.62
CA ASP A 216 9.34 -18.80 6.75
C ASP A 216 9.08 -17.32 6.45
N LEU A 217 9.28 -16.47 7.47
CA LEU A 217 9.01 -15.04 7.32
C LEU A 217 9.86 -14.41 6.22
N GLN A 218 11.15 -14.73 6.11
CA GLN A 218 12.02 -14.11 5.11
C GLN A 218 11.67 -14.51 3.68
N ASN A 219 11.44 -15.80 3.41
CA ASN A 219 11.02 -16.24 2.08
C ASN A 219 9.65 -15.68 1.71
N THR A 220 8.75 -15.52 2.69
CA THR A 220 7.45 -14.85 2.48
C THR A 220 7.65 -13.38 2.09
N LEU A 221 8.50 -12.64 2.80
CA LEU A 221 8.76 -11.23 2.49
C LEU A 221 9.49 -11.07 1.13
N ALA A 222 10.41 -11.99 0.80
CA ALA A 222 11.09 -12.03 -0.48
C ALA A 222 10.12 -12.27 -1.64
N LEU A 223 9.19 -13.22 -1.49
CA LEU A 223 8.13 -13.48 -2.46
C LEU A 223 7.29 -12.21 -2.69
N LEU A 224 6.80 -11.58 -1.62
CA LEU A 224 5.93 -10.40 -1.72
C LEU A 224 6.65 -9.21 -2.40
N GLN A 225 7.93 -9.00 -2.08
CA GLN A 225 8.72 -7.98 -2.74
C GLN A 225 8.89 -8.31 -4.23
N SER A 226 9.23 -9.54 -4.57
CA SER A 226 9.43 -9.94 -5.96
C SER A 226 8.15 -9.83 -6.80
N ILE A 227 6.97 -10.15 -6.21
CA ILE A 227 5.66 -9.91 -6.85
C ILE A 227 5.46 -8.44 -7.15
N THR A 228 5.79 -7.57 -6.20
CA THR A 228 5.70 -6.11 -6.38
C THR A 228 6.63 -5.67 -7.52
N ASP A 229 7.88 -6.12 -7.50
CA ASP A 229 8.92 -5.73 -8.45
C ASP A 229 8.56 -6.15 -9.87
N PHE A 230 8.26 -7.44 -10.11
CA PHE A 230 7.95 -7.89 -11.46
C PHE A 230 6.61 -7.36 -11.98
N SER A 231 5.62 -7.13 -11.10
CA SER A 231 4.35 -6.55 -11.53
C SER A 231 4.55 -5.09 -11.96
N SER A 232 5.36 -4.34 -11.22
CA SER A 232 5.70 -2.96 -11.62
C SER A 232 6.51 -2.91 -12.92
N ALA A 233 7.44 -3.85 -13.13
CA ALA A 233 8.20 -3.98 -14.36
C ALA A 233 7.30 -4.30 -15.56
N PHE A 234 6.37 -5.24 -15.40
CA PHE A 234 5.42 -5.61 -16.45
C PHE A 234 4.40 -4.51 -16.73
N GLN A 235 4.02 -3.70 -15.73
CA GLN A 235 3.15 -2.54 -15.96
C GLN A 235 3.83 -1.48 -16.85
N ALA A 236 5.16 -1.35 -16.80
CA ALA A 236 5.89 -0.45 -17.69
C ALA A 236 5.95 -0.95 -19.15
N VAL A 237 5.57 -2.21 -19.39
CA VAL A 237 5.39 -2.76 -20.73
C VAL A 237 4.04 -2.27 -21.28
N ASP A 238 4.05 -1.89 -22.55
CA ASP A 238 2.90 -1.51 -23.37
C ASP A 238 1.54 -2.09 -22.92
N ASP A 239 0.53 -1.22 -22.84
CA ASP A 239 -0.81 -1.48 -22.31
C ASP A 239 -1.55 -2.64 -22.98
N SER A 240 -1.10 -3.08 -24.16
CA SER A 240 -1.65 -4.23 -24.88
C SER A 240 -1.22 -5.60 -24.35
N ALA A 241 -0.15 -5.67 -23.54
CA ALA A 241 0.37 -6.94 -23.03
C ALA A 241 -0.55 -7.56 -21.96
N CYS A 242 -0.88 -8.83 -22.14
CA CYS A 242 -1.64 -9.62 -21.17
C CYS A 242 -0.70 -10.56 -20.42
N PHE A 243 -0.73 -10.50 -19.10
CA PHE A 243 -0.09 -11.46 -18.22
C PHE A 243 -0.90 -12.75 -18.16
N ASN A 244 -0.22 -13.88 -18.00
CA ASN A 244 -0.80 -15.20 -17.98
C ASN A 244 -1.89 -15.33 -16.90
N PRO A 245 -3.15 -15.60 -17.29
CA PRO A 245 -4.26 -15.65 -16.35
C PRO A 245 -4.10 -16.74 -15.28
N SER A 246 -3.51 -17.88 -15.63
CA SER A 246 -3.30 -19.00 -14.70
C SER A 246 -2.24 -18.69 -13.65
N LEU A 247 -1.14 -18.04 -14.05
CA LEU A 247 -0.12 -17.58 -13.11
C LEU A 247 -0.66 -16.48 -12.21
N LYS A 248 -1.43 -15.53 -12.77
CA LYS A 248 -2.08 -14.49 -11.98
C LYS A 248 -3.00 -15.07 -10.91
N SER A 249 -3.84 -16.03 -11.28
CA SER A 249 -4.74 -16.72 -10.35
C SER A 249 -3.98 -17.41 -9.22
N LYS A 250 -2.92 -18.15 -9.55
CA LYS A 250 -2.06 -18.82 -8.56
C LYS A 250 -1.39 -17.84 -7.59
N LEU A 251 -0.95 -16.68 -8.09
CA LEU A 251 -0.37 -15.63 -7.24
C LEU A 251 -1.42 -15.03 -6.30
N LEU A 252 -2.63 -14.76 -6.78
CA LEU A 252 -3.74 -14.26 -5.96
C LEU A 252 -4.16 -15.25 -4.87
N GLU A 253 -4.17 -16.55 -5.18
CA GLU A 253 -4.41 -17.62 -4.21
C GLU A 253 -3.37 -17.57 -3.07
N ILE A 254 -2.08 -17.49 -3.42
CA ILE A 254 -0.99 -17.39 -2.42
C ILE A 254 -1.16 -16.13 -1.55
N LEU A 255 -1.46 -14.97 -2.15
CA LEU A 255 -1.65 -13.72 -1.41
C LEU A 255 -2.86 -13.79 -0.46
N THR A 256 -3.95 -14.41 -0.92
CA THR A 256 -5.17 -14.63 -0.13
C THR A 256 -4.90 -15.55 1.05
N ASP A 257 -4.17 -16.64 0.84
CA ASP A 257 -3.79 -17.57 1.89
C ASP A 257 -2.87 -16.93 2.93
N LEU A 258 -1.96 -16.05 2.50
CA LEU A 258 -1.13 -15.26 3.41
C LEU A 258 -2.00 -14.32 4.26
N LEU A 259 -2.98 -13.61 3.67
CA LEU A 259 -3.89 -12.77 4.46
C LEU A 259 -4.66 -13.59 5.50
N LYS A 260 -5.21 -14.75 5.11
CA LYS A 260 -5.93 -15.66 6.01
C LYS A 260 -5.04 -16.18 7.14
N LYS A 261 -3.81 -16.61 6.82
CA LYS A 261 -2.84 -17.14 7.79
C LYS A 261 -2.45 -16.13 8.85
N TYR A 262 -2.26 -14.87 8.46
CA TYR A 262 -1.82 -13.80 9.37
C TYR A 262 -3.00 -13.02 10.01
N TYR A 263 -4.25 -13.38 9.70
CA TYR A 263 -5.44 -12.75 10.27
C TYR A 263 -5.75 -13.21 11.71
N LEU A 264 -5.45 -14.47 12.08
CA LEU A 264 -5.72 -15.05 13.40
C LEU A 264 -4.43 -15.57 14.05
N GLY A 265 -3.76 -14.74 14.85
CA GLY A 265 -2.83 -15.25 15.86
C GLY A 265 -1.33 -15.04 15.65
N THR A 266 -0.89 -14.03 14.89
CA THR A 266 0.51 -13.61 14.96
C THR A 266 0.66 -12.17 15.47
N PRO A 267 1.70 -11.88 16.29
CA PRO A 267 2.06 -10.52 16.65
C PRO A 267 2.34 -9.71 15.38
N VAL A 268 2.35 -8.38 15.54
CA VAL A 268 2.60 -7.37 14.50
C VAL A 268 3.59 -7.88 13.45
N SER A 269 3.05 -8.23 12.28
CA SER A 269 3.82 -8.76 11.15
C SER A 269 3.78 -7.74 10.00
N PRO A 270 4.89 -7.54 9.25
CA PRO A 270 4.86 -6.73 8.04
C PRO A 270 4.21 -7.47 6.85
N VAL A 271 3.88 -8.76 7.00
CA VAL A 271 3.35 -9.59 5.91
C VAL A 271 2.01 -9.06 5.37
N PRO A 272 0.96 -8.82 6.18
CA PRO A 272 -0.31 -8.30 5.65
C PRO A 272 -0.15 -6.95 4.93
N LEU A 273 0.76 -6.10 5.43
CA LEU A 273 1.07 -4.81 4.82
C LEU A 273 1.70 -4.97 3.44
N LYS A 274 2.70 -5.86 3.31
CA LYS A 274 3.36 -6.15 2.02
C LYS A 274 2.46 -6.92 1.05
N VAL A 275 1.53 -7.75 1.54
CA VAL A 275 0.53 -8.40 0.67
C VAL A 275 -0.30 -7.35 -0.06
N VAL A 276 -0.73 -6.29 0.63
CA VAL A 276 -1.52 -5.24 -0.01
C VAL A 276 -0.73 -4.43 -1.04
N LEU A 277 0.57 -4.22 -0.81
CA LEU A 277 1.45 -3.61 -1.83
C LEU A 277 1.57 -4.50 -3.07
N ALA A 278 1.78 -5.81 -2.87
CA ALA A 278 1.88 -6.78 -3.95
C ALA A 278 0.56 -6.91 -4.72
N LEU A 279 -0.57 -6.96 -4.03
CA LEU A 279 -1.91 -6.98 -4.64
C LEU A 279 -2.17 -5.72 -5.46
N GLU A 280 -1.78 -4.55 -4.96
CA GLU A 280 -1.99 -3.28 -5.66
C GLU A 280 -1.26 -3.26 -7.01
N GLN A 281 -0.01 -3.71 -7.07
CA GLN A 281 0.72 -3.82 -8.34
C GLN A 281 0.14 -4.93 -9.24
N LEU A 282 -0.13 -6.11 -8.68
CA LEU A 282 -0.65 -7.24 -9.43
C LEU A 282 -2.06 -6.98 -10.02
N SER A 283 -2.87 -6.19 -9.32
CA SER A 283 -4.24 -5.84 -9.75
C SER A 283 -4.27 -5.07 -11.07
N LYS A 284 -3.22 -4.29 -11.35
CA LYS A 284 -3.09 -3.45 -12.56
C LYS A 284 -2.75 -4.25 -13.81
N LEU A 285 -2.21 -5.46 -13.67
CA LEU A 285 -1.86 -6.30 -14.82
C LEU A 285 -3.13 -6.79 -15.53
N LYS A 286 -3.14 -6.85 -16.86
CA LYS A 286 -4.22 -7.52 -17.61
C LYS A 286 -4.01 -9.04 -17.61
N PRO A 287 -5.05 -9.88 -17.58
CA PRO A 287 -6.47 -9.52 -17.47
C PRO A 287 -6.84 -9.06 -16.06
N SER A 288 -7.87 -8.21 -15.95
CA SER A 288 -8.41 -7.78 -14.66
C SER A 288 -8.84 -8.99 -13.81
N VAL A 289 -8.66 -8.89 -12.49
CA VAL A 289 -9.12 -9.93 -11.57
C VAL A 289 -10.65 -9.97 -11.59
N GLY A 290 -11.23 -11.17 -11.50
CA GLY A 290 -12.68 -11.34 -11.37
C GLY A 290 -13.23 -10.53 -10.18
N THR A 291 -14.36 -9.87 -10.39
CA THR A 291 -14.84 -8.84 -9.44
C THR A 291 -15.18 -9.42 -8.07
N LYS A 292 -15.77 -10.61 -8.03
CA LYS A 292 -16.07 -11.35 -6.80
C LYS A 292 -14.81 -11.68 -5.98
N ASP A 293 -13.77 -12.19 -6.63
CA ASP A 293 -12.51 -12.55 -5.97
C ASP A 293 -11.80 -11.29 -5.43
N MET A 294 -11.85 -10.19 -6.18
CA MET A 294 -11.29 -8.91 -5.74
C MET A 294 -12.05 -8.34 -4.53
N CYS A 295 -13.38 -8.45 -4.48
CA CYS A 295 -14.19 -8.07 -3.32
C CYS A 295 -13.80 -8.86 -2.06
N ASP A 296 -13.69 -10.19 -2.14
CA ASP A 296 -13.31 -11.03 -1.00
C ASP A 296 -11.89 -10.70 -0.49
N MET A 297 -10.95 -10.46 -1.41
CA MET A 297 -9.60 -10.02 -1.08
C MET A 297 -9.59 -8.65 -0.39
N LEU A 298 -10.40 -7.68 -0.85
CA LEU A 298 -10.49 -6.37 -0.21
C LEU A 298 -11.11 -6.44 1.18
N ILE A 299 -12.10 -7.30 1.41
CA ILE A 299 -12.62 -7.56 2.77
C ILE A 299 -11.49 -8.01 3.69
N LEU A 300 -10.68 -8.96 3.23
CA LEU A 300 -9.54 -9.47 4.00
C LEU A 300 -8.47 -8.38 4.21
N CYS A 301 -8.15 -7.58 3.19
CA CYS A 301 -7.18 -6.49 3.30
C CYS A 301 -7.63 -5.41 4.28
N CYS A 302 -8.89 -4.96 4.17
CA CYS A 302 -9.47 -3.96 5.06
C CYS A 302 -9.50 -4.46 6.50
N LYS A 303 -9.96 -5.70 6.74
CA LYS A 303 -9.89 -6.30 8.08
C LYS A 303 -8.45 -6.34 8.58
N SER A 304 -7.52 -6.87 7.80
CA SER A 304 -6.13 -7.05 8.23
C SER A 304 -5.36 -5.75 8.46
N ILE A 305 -5.66 -4.65 7.76
CA ILE A 305 -4.94 -3.37 7.90
C ILE A 305 -5.70 -2.40 8.81
N VAL A 306 -7.00 -2.23 8.60
CA VAL A 306 -7.79 -1.22 9.33
C VAL A 306 -7.93 -1.63 10.78
N THR A 307 -8.13 -2.92 11.07
CA THR A 307 -8.18 -3.45 12.46
C THR A 307 -6.83 -3.99 12.94
N HIS A 308 -5.72 -3.65 12.27
CA HIS A 308 -4.39 -4.07 12.70
C HIS A 308 -3.96 -3.37 14.00
N PRO A 309 -3.68 -4.06 15.12
CA PRO A 309 -3.42 -3.43 16.42
C PRO A 309 -2.44 -2.25 16.36
N SER A 310 -2.74 -1.19 17.13
CA SER A 310 -2.14 0.14 17.01
C SER A 310 -0.68 0.22 17.47
N ALA A 311 -0.07 1.37 17.15
CA ALA A 311 1.25 1.78 17.58
C ALA A 311 1.43 1.81 19.12
N GLU A 312 0.36 1.89 19.91
CA GLU A 312 0.43 1.83 21.39
C GLU A 312 0.78 0.42 21.88
N MET A 313 0.36 -0.62 21.16
CA MET A 313 0.83 -1.99 21.38
C MET A 313 2.23 -2.20 20.76
N MET A 314 2.59 -1.41 19.74
CA MET A 314 3.95 -1.33 19.18
C MET A 314 4.96 -0.61 20.10
N LEU A 315 4.52 0.29 20.99
CA LEU A 315 5.40 0.89 21.99
C LEU A 315 5.96 -0.16 22.97
N LYS A 316 5.23 -1.29 23.15
CA LYS A 316 5.74 -2.48 23.86
C LYS A 316 6.71 -3.30 23.02
N ILE A 317 6.68 -3.16 21.68
CA ILE A 317 7.58 -3.79 20.72
C ILE A 317 8.80 -2.87 20.49
N ARG A 318 9.63 -2.75 21.54
CA ARG A 318 11.01 -2.19 21.64
C ARG A 318 11.41 -0.89 20.89
N LYS A 319 12.22 -0.10 21.61
CA LYS A 319 12.98 1.13 21.27
C LYS A 319 13.43 1.28 19.78
N SER A 320 13.22 2.49 19.22
CA SER A 320 13.92 3.12 18.07
C SER A 320 13.73 2.54 16.64
N GLN A 321 14.00 3.39 15.62
CA GLN A 321 14.09 3.28 14.14
C GLN A 321 13.21 2.25 13.37
N GLN A 322 13.11 1.01 13.85
CA GLN A 322 12.30 -0.06 13.27
C GLN A 322 10.79 0.23 13.39
N ALA A 323 10.37 0.91 14.46
CA ALA A 323 8.99 1.38 14.61
C ALA A 323 8.62 2.42 13.54
N ALA A 324 9.54 3.33 13.21
CA ALA A 324 9.32 4.35 12.18
C ALA A 324 9.18 3.70 10.79
N GLN A 325 10.05 2.75 10.45
CA GLN A 325 9.97 1.98 9.20
C GLN A 325 8.65 1.20 9.09
N TYR A 326 8.20 0.58 10.19
CA TYR A 326 6.92 -0.13 10.20
C TYR A 326 5.72 0.82 10.02
N LEU A 327 5.73 1.99 10.68
CA LEU A 327 4.69 3.00 10.52
C LEU A 327 4.67 3.57 9.10
N GLN A 328 5.84 3.79 8.50
CA GLN A 328 5.96 4.18 7.09
C GLN A 328 5.37 3.11 6.18
N LEU A 329 5.71 1.84 6.40
CA LEU A 329 5.14 0.71 5.65
C LEU A 329 3.61 0.66 5.79
N LEU A 330 3.09 0.82 7.00
CA LEU A 330 1.65 0.86 7.25
C LEU A 330 0.96 2.01 6.49
N GLN A 331 1.56 3.21 6.48
CA GLN A 331 1.03 4.33 5.71
C GLN A 331 1.05 4.07 4.20
N THR A 332 2.13 3.49 3.68
CA THR A 332 2.23 3.11 2.26
C THR A 332 1.18 2.05 1.92
N SER A 333 0.98 1.04 2.77
CA SER A 333 -0.03 0.00 2.57
C SER A 333 -1.46 0.52 2.65
N LEU A 334 -1.75 1.52 3.51
CA LEU A 334 -3.05 2.19 3.55
C LEU A 334 -3.34 2.95 2.25
N LYS A 335 -2.34 3.63 1.69
CA LYS A 335 -2.44 4.27 0.37
C LYS A 335 -2.65 3.27 -0.75
N ALA A 336 -1.95 2.13 -0.72
CA ALA A 336 -2.13 1.05 -1.68
C ALA A 336 -3.53 0.42 -1.57
N LEU A 337 -4.06 0.26 -0.35
CA LEU A 337 -5.42 -0.22 -0.13
C LEU A 337 -6.47 0.69 -0.76
N GLY A 338 -6.34 2.01 -0.58
CA GLY A 338 -7.25 2.95 -1.23
C GLY A 338 -7.16 2.88 -2.75
N ARG A 339 -5.96 2.81 -3.34
CA ARG A 339 -5.77 2.61 -4.79
C ARG A 339 -6.40 1.31 -5.30
N LEU A 340 -6.23 0.21 -4.57
CA LEU A 340 -6.88 -1.07 -4.88
C LEU A 340 -8.41 -0.96 -4.89
N MET A 341 -8.99 -0.17 -3.98
CA MET A 341 -10.42 0.08 -3.97
C MET A 341 -10.89 0.90 -5.18
N VAL A 342 -10.04 1.77 -5.75
CA VAL A 342 -10.32 2.47 -7.01
C VAL A 342 -10.38 1.50 -8.18
N VAL A 343 -9.45 0.54 -8.27
CA VAL A 343 -9.47 -0.50 -9.31
C VAL A 343 -10.79 -1.27 -9.27
N LEU A 344 -11.31 -1.59 -8.07
CA LEU A 344 -12.64 -2.19 -7.95
C LEU A 344 -13.76 -1.28 -8.48
N LEU A 345 -13.71 0.02 -8.17
CA LEU A 345 -14.72 0.97 -8.66
C LEU A 345 -14.76 1.03 -10.18
N GLU A 346 -13.62 0.91 -10.86
CA GLU A 346 -13.59 0.85 -12.32
C GLU A 346 -14.32 -0.40 -12.84
N THR A 347 -14.18 -1.53 -12.15
CA THR A 347 -14.72 -2.83 -12.57
C THR A 347 -16.15 -3.14 -12.12
N GLU A 348 -16.66 -2.53 -11.04
CA GLU A 348 -18.01 -2.80 -10.49
C GLU A 348 -18.88 -1.55 -10.32
N THR A 349 -20.19 -1.75 -10.36
CA THR A 349 -21.23 -0.76 -10.01
C THR A 349 -21.75 -0.92 -8.57
N THR A 350 -21.15 -1.82 -7.78
CA THR A 350 -21.72 -2.33 -6.52
C THR A 350 -21.46 -1.40 -5.33
N SER A 351 -22.30 -0.37 -5.21
CA SER A 351 -22.32 0.61 -4.11
C SER A 351 -22.43 0.02 -2.68
N GLY A 352 -22.91 -1.22 -2.51
CA GLY A 352 -23.14 -1.85 -1.20
C GLY A 352 -21.90 -2.45 -0.51
N PHE A 353 -20.84 -2.77 -1.26
CA PHE A 353 -19.62 -3.37 -0.70
C PHE A 353 -18.88 -2.41 0.25
N PHE A 354 -18.74 -1.15 -0.18
CA PHE A 354 -18.07 -0.10 0.57
C PHE A 354 -18.77 0.21 1.88
N GLN A 355 -20.10 0.16 1.88
CA GLN A 355 -20.90 0.45 3.06
C GLN A 355 -20.53 -0.50 4.20
N ASN A 356 -20.50 -1.81 3.99
CA ASN A 356 -20.35 -2.77 5.10
C ASN A 356 -18.98 -2.73 5.80
N ILE A 357 -17.89 -2.61 5.05
CA ILE A 357 -16.53 -2.64 5.61
C ILE A 357 -16.19 -1.30 6.25
N VAL A 358 -16.42 -0.20 5.52
CA VAL A 358 -16.09 1.15 5.97
C VAL A 358 -16.97 1.54 7.16
N HIS A 359 -18.27 1.21 7.12
CA HIS A 359 -19.20 1.46 8.22
C HIS A 359 -18.80 0.76 9.52
N ARG A 360 -18.41 -0.53 9.44
CA ARG A 360 -17.99 -1.29 10.64
C ARG A 360 -16.75 -0.66 11.29
N SER A 361 -15.76 -0.26 10.50
CA SER A 361 -14.52 0.31 11.05
C SER A 361 -14.67 1.78 11.49
N MET A 362 -15.51 2.57 10.82
CA MET A 362 -15.81 3.96 11.23
C MET A 362 -16.62 4.04 12.53
N THR A 363 -17.42 3.02 12.83
CA THR A 363 -18.19 2.94 14.09
C THR A 363 -17.43 2.29 15.26
N SER A 364 -16.18 1.86 15.05
CA SER A 364 -15.35 1.21 16.06
C SER A 364 -15.08 2.10 17.29
N ASP A 365 -14.92 1.49 18.46
CA ASP A 365 -14.46 2.17 19.68
C ASP A 365 -12.98 2.58 19.58
N ASN A 366 -12.19 1.87 18.77
CA ASN A 366 -10.77 2.14 18.56
C ASN A 366 -10.53 3.37 17.69
N MET A 367 -9.89 4.40 18.25
CA MET A 367 -9.67 5.67 17.53
C MET A 367 -8.83 5.51 16.26
N TRP A 368 -7.82 4.64 16.30
CA TRP A 368 -6.91 4.39 15.18
C TRP A 368 -7.59 3.61 14.04
N GLU A 369 -8.53 2.70 14.34
CA GLU A 369 -9.34 2.01 13.33
C GLU A 369 -10.19 3.02 12.56
N ARG A 370 -10.85 3.94 13.30
CA ARG A 370 -11.64 5.02 12.68
C ARG A 370 -10.79 5.91 11.79
N LYS A 371 -9.60 6.33 12.26
CA LYS A 371 -8.66 7.13 11.46
C LYS A 371 -8.30 6.42 10.15
N ARG A 372 -7.90 5.14 10.22
CA ARG A 372 -7.50 4.38 9.02
C ARG A 372 -8.67 4.17 8.06
N ALA A 373 -9.85 3.86 8.58
CA ALA A 373 -11.07 3.75 7.77
C ALA A 373 -11.39 5.06 7.04
N LEU A 374 -11.28 6.20 7.73
CA LEU A 374 -11.45 7.53 7.14
C LEU A 374 -10.38 7.85 6.08
N GLN A 375 -9.12 7.48 6.30
CA GLN A 375 -8.06 7.66 5.30
C GLN A 375 -8.35 6.89 4.01
N THR A 376 -8.72 5.61 4.14
CA THR A 376 -9.06 4.76 3.01
C THR A 376 -10.31 5.26 2.27
N PHE A 377 -11.33 5.72 3.01
CA PHE A 377 -12.54 6.28 2.43
C PHE A 377 -12.30 7.62 1.73
N SER A 378 -11.44 8.48 2.27
CA SER A 378 -11.06 9.75 1.63
C SER A 378 -10.38 9.52 0.27
N GLN A 379 -9.51 8.53 0.16
CA GLN A 379 -8.87 8.16 -1.12
C GLN A 379 -9.87 7.65 -2.14
N LEU A 380 -10.85 6.86 -1.69
CA LEU A 380 -11.93 6.37 -2.52
C LEU A 380 -12.78 7.52 -3.10
N LEU A 381 -13.20 8.45 -2.24
CA LEU A 381 -14.02 9.59 -2.66
C LEU A 381 -13.27 10.50 -3.63
N ALA A 382 -11.97 10.75 -3.41
CA ALA A 382 -11.16 11.51 -4.35
C ALA A 382 -11.19 10.88 -5.75
N ALA A 383 -11.03 9.56 -5.84
CA ALA A 383 -11.10 8.86 -7.11
C ALA A 383 -12.51 8.88 -7.73
N CYS A 384 -13.58 8.73 -6.93
CA CYS A 384 -14.96 8.89 -7.42
C CYS A 384 -15.21 10.28 -8.02
N GLU A 385 -14.63 11.32 -7.42
CA GLU A 385 -14.75 12.70 -7.85
C GLU A 385 -14.05 12.96 -9.18
N GLU A 386 -12.85 12.39 -9.37
CA GLU A 386 -12.07 12.46 -10.63
C GLU A 386 -12.81 11.74 -11.78
N HIS A 387 -13.35 10.55 -11.53
CA HIS A 387 -13.98 9.72 -12.56
C HIS A 387 -15.46 10.06 -12.84
N GLY A 388 -16.00 11.11 -12.22
CA GLY A 388 -17.39 11.55 -12.43
C GLY A 388 -18.45 10.52 -12.05
N ARG A 389 -18.11 9.55 -11.18
CA ARG A 389 -18.98 8.41 -10.88
C ARG A 389 -19.99 8.75 -9.78
N GLY A 390 -21.20 9.12 -10.18
CA GLY A 390 -22.32 9.42 -9.27
C GLY A 390 -22.86 8.21 -8.46
N GLY A 391 -22.32 7.00 -8.65
CA GLY A 391 -22.78 5.79 -7.95
C GLY A 391 -22.62 5.85 -6.41
N ALA A 392 -21.66 6.63 -5.90
CA ALA A 392 -21.49 6.86 -4.47
C ALA A 392 -22.66 7.63 -3.83
N CYS A 393 -23.42 8.40 -4.63
CA CYS A 393 -24.56 9.18 -4.19
C CYS A 393 -25.77 8.35 -3.79
N LYS A 394 -25.87 7.08 -4.24
CA LYS A 394 -27.01 6.21 -3.91
C LYS A 394 -27.18 5.99 -2.41
N HIS A 395 -26.11 6.10 -1.64
CA HIS A 395 -26.10 5.97 -0.18
C HIS A 395 -25.75 7.28 0.52
N PHE A 396 -25.98 8.42 -0.12
CA PHE A 396 -25.56 9.74 0.37
C PHE A 396 -26.02 9.98 1.81
N GLY A 397 -27.29 9.68 2.13
CA GLY A 397 -27.83 9.83 3.48
C GLY A 397 -27.08 9.01 4.53
N SER A 398 -26.86 7.71 4.25
CA SER A 398 -26.13 6.81 5.14
C SER A 398 -24.68 7.26 5.36
N LEU A 399 -23.98 7.66 4.28
CA LEU A 399 -22.59 8.10 4.33
C LEU A 399 -22.43 9.41 5.11
N VAL A 400 -23.31 10.39 4.89
CA VAL A 400 -23.31 11.62 5.70
C VAL A 400 -23.59 11.26 7.17
N GLY A 401 -24.60 10.45 7.46
CA GLY A 401 -24.93 10.05 8.82
C GLY A 401 -23.78 9.32 9.55
N LEU A 402 -22.90 8.64 8.81
CA LEU A 402 -21.69 7.99 9.32
C LEU A 402 -20.53 8.98 9.56
N LEU A 403 -20.36 9.99 8.70
CA LEU A 403 -19.28 10.97 8.77
C LEU A 403 -19.51 12.05 9.83
N VAL A 404 -20.75 12.51 9.99
CA VAL A 404 -21.06 13.68 10.83
C VAL A 404 -20.66 13.52 12.30
N PRO A 405 -20.78 12.34 12.95
CA PRO A 405 -20.30 12.15 14.30
C PRO A 405 -18.77 12.25 14.39
N LEU A 406 -18.05 11.86 13.33
CA LEU A 406 -16.59 11.80 13.27
C LEU A 406 -15.94 13.18 13.11
N MET A 407 -16.70 14.20 12.71
CA MET A 407 -16.22 15.59 12.76
C MET A 407 -15.96 16.08 14.18
N CYS A 408 -16.52 15.43 15.19
CA CYS A 408 -16.24 15.66 16.61
C CYS A 408 -15.52 14.47 17.25
N ASP A 409 -14.75 13.69 16.46
CA ASP A 409 -13.92 12.62 16.98
C ASP A 409 -12.84 13.15 17.94
N PRO A 410 -12.48 12.42 19.01
CA PRO A 410 -11.39 12.82 19.89
C PRO A 410 -10.07 13.08 19.16
N MET A 411 -9.79 12.35 18.07
CA MET A 411 -8.56 12.49 17.31
C MET A 411 -8.65 13.61 16.26
N PRO A 412 -7.78 14.64 16.30
CA PRO A 412 -7.82 15.75 15.35
C PRO A 412 -7.71 15.31 13.89
N THR A 413 -6.83 14.35 13.60
CA THR A 413 -6.67 13.84 12.23
C THR A 413 -7.92 13.14 11.71
N SER A 414 -8.69 12.50 12.58
CA SER A 414 -9.96 11.89 12.19
C SER A 414 -11.01 12.95 11.85
N ARG A 415 -11.06 14.05 12.63
CA ARG A 415 -11.96 15.19 12.34
C ARG A 415 -11.68 15.78 10.97
N GLN A 416 -10.40 16.02 10.67
CA GLN A 416 -9.97 16.55 9.36
C GLN A 416 -10.34 15.61 8.21
N LEU A 417 -10.07 14.31 8.35
CA LEU A 417 -10.44 13.34 7.31
C LEU A 417 -11.96 13.24 7.12
N ALA A 418 -12.75 13.33 8.19
CA ALA A 418 -14.21 13.30 8.10
C ALA A 418 -14.75 14.51 7.32
N VAL A 419 -14.18 15.69 7.54
CA VAL A 419 -14.47 16.91 6.77
C VAL A 419 -14.10 16.74 5.30
N THR A 420 -12.90 16.24 5.01
CA THR A 420 -12.44 16.01 3.64
C THR A 420 -13.38 15.06 2.92
N CYS A 421 -13.76 13.95 3.57
CA CYS A 421 -14.72 13.00 3.03
C CYS A 421 -16.09 13.64 2.78
N LEU A 422 -16.60 14.44 3.73
CA LEU A 422 -17.89 15.11 3.59
C LEU A 422 -17.88 16.11 2.42
N SER A 423 -16.78 16.84 2.26
CA SER A 423 -16.61 17.82 1.18
C SER A 423 -16.59 17.16 -0.19
N SER A 424 -15.78 16.09 -0.36
CA SER A 424 -15.76 15.31 -1.61
C SER A 424 -17.12 14.65 -1.89
N LEU A 425 -17.80 14.11 -0.86
CA LEU A 425 -19.12 13.52 -1.03
C LEU A 425 -20.15 14.54 -1.53
N LEU A 426 -20.10 15.78 -1.02
CA LEU A 426 -20.95 16.87 -1.49
C LEU A 426 -20.62 17.26 -2.92
N GLN A 427 -19.34 17.38 -3.28
CA GLN A 427 -18.94 17.69 -4.65
C GLN A 427 -19.41 16.61 -5.65
N ILE A 428 -19.32 15.34 -5.29
CA ILE A 428 -19.85 14.24 -6.10
C ILE A 428 -21.38 14.35 -6.22
N GLN A 429 -22.09 14.64 -5.13
CA GLN A 429 -23.56 14.85 -5.13
C GLN A 429 -23.97 16.05 -6.00
N ALA A 430 -23.24 17.16 -5.91
CA ALA A 430 -23.45 18.38 -6.69
C ALA A 430 -23.39 18.08 -8.19
N LYS A 431 -22.31 17.41 -8.61
CA LYS A 431 -22.10 16.96 -10.00
C LYS A 431 -23.21 16.00 -10.44
N ALA A 432 -23.57 15.02 -9.61
CA ALA A 432 -24.60 14.05 -9.94
C ALA A 432 -26.02 14.66 -10.09
N THR A 433 -26.32 15.73 -9.36
CA THR A 433 -27.63 16.38 -9.36
C THR A 433 -27.70 17.66 -10.21
N ASN A 434 -26.61 18.02 -10.90
CA ASN A 434 -26.45 19.31 -11.60
C ASN A 434 -26.78 20.53 -10.71
N ARG A 435 -26.54 20.43 -9.40
CA ARG A 435 -26.79 21.50 -8.44
C ARG A 435 -25.49 22.18 -8.07
N VAL A 436 -25.48 23.51 -8.04
CA VAL A 436 -24.36 24.27 -7.47
C VAL A 436 -24.48 24.20 -5.95
N ILE A 437 -23.61 23.45 -5.31
CA ILE A 437 -23.44 23.53 -3.85
C ILE A 437 -22.47 24.68 -3.58
N GLN A 438 -22.86 25.63 -2.74
CA GLN A 438 -21.96 26.65 -2.18
C GLN A 438 -20.99 25.97 -1.19
N THR A 439 -20.03 25.19 -1.70
CA THR A 439 -19.01 24.47 -0.91
C THR A 439 -17.92 25.39 -0.38
N GLY A 440 -17.81 26.61 -0.91
CA GLY A 440 -16.79 27.60 -0.55
C GLY A 440 -16.73 27.96 0.94
N ASP A 441 -17.82 27.77 1.69
CA ASP A 441 -17.88 28.02 3.13
C ASP A 441 -17.49 26.83 4.01
N ILE A 442 -17.50 25.59 3.50
CA ILE A 442 -17.22 24.42 4.34
C ILE A 442 -15.74 24.39 4.72
N GLY A 443 -14.84 24.62 3.77
CA GLY A 443 -13.40 24.61 4.01
C GLY A 443 -12.96 25.61 5.09
N SER A 444 -13.46 26.84 5.03
CA SER A 444 -13.16 27.90 6.02
C SER A 444 -13.77 27.61 7.39
N LEU A 445 -14.99 27.07 7.44
CA LEU A 445 -15.62 26.67 8.71
C LEU A 445 -14.87 25.53 9.41
N CYS A 446 -14.16 24.66 8.67
CA CYS A 446 -13.51 23.49 9.23
C CYS A 446 -12.26 23.78 10.07
N GLU A 447 -11.72 25.00 10.02
CA GLU A 447 -10.69 25.45 10.97
C GLU A 447 -11.21 25.37 12.42
N GLY A 448 -12.48 25.70 12.63
CA GLY A 448 -13.14 25.64 13.94
C GLY A 448 -13.33 24.21 14.49
N LEU A 449 -13.07 23.16 13.71
CA LEU A 449 -13.06 21.77 14.18
C LEU A 449 -11.69 21.36 14.77
N ASN A 450 -10.64 22.17 14.57
CA ASN A 450 -9.33 21.95 15.19
C ASN A 450 -9.20 22.56 16.59
N ASP A 451 -10.17 23.35 17.02
CA ASP A 451 -10.21 23.99 18.34
C ASP A 451 -10.12 22.94 19.46
N CYS A 452 -9.43 23.26 20.56
CA CYS A 452 -9.37 22.41 21.76
C CYS A 452 -10.71 22.36 22.52
N SER A 453 -11.57 23.37 22.35
CA SER A 453 -12.89 23.49 22.95
C SER A 453 -13.91 22.62 22.25
N THR A 454 -14.47 21.68 23.01
CA THR A 454 -15.56 20.80 22.57
C THR A 454 -16.83 21.58 22.20
N VAL A 455 -17.05 22.75 22.81
CA VAL A 455 -18.18 23.64 22.50
C VAL A 455 -17.99 24.27 21.12
N CYS A 456 -16.80 24.81 20.84
CA CYS A 456 -16.46 25.38 19.53
C CYS A 456 -16.60 24.32 18.42
N GLN A 457 -16.08 23.11 18.65
CA GLN A 457 -16.22 21.99 17.71
C GLN A 457 -17.69 21.68 17.39
N LEU A 458 -18.57 21.61 18.40
CA LEU A 458 -20.01 21.35 18.18
C LEU A 458 -20.73 22.49 17.50
N GLN A 459 -20.37 23.75 17.81
CA GLN A 459 -20.94 24.91 17.14
C GLN A 459 -20.57 24.93 15.66
N THR A 460 -19.30 24.68 15.35
CA THR A 460 -18.80 24.55 13.98
C THR A 460 -19.49 23.41 13.24
N SER A 461 -19.56 22.22 13.86
CA SER A 461 -20.29 21.06 13.31
C SER A 461 -21.77 21.39 13.02
N SER A 462 -22.42 22.17 13.89
CA SER A 462 -23.80 22.62 13.69
C SER A 462 -23.95 23.65 12.56
N LYS A 463 -22.96 24.52 12.35
CA LYS A 463 -22.94 25.45 11.19
C LYS A 463 -22.82 24.65 9.89
N ILE A 464 -21.91 23.68 9.85
CA ILE A 464 -21.73 22.77 8.70
C ILE A 464 -23.03 21.99 8.45
N ALA A 465 -23.70 21.51 9.50
CA ALA A 465 -24.99 20.81 9.38
C ALA A 465 -26.01 21.61 8.58
N ARG A 466 -26.15 22.92 8.84
CA ARG A 466 -27.11 23.76 8.10
C ARG A 466 -26.77 23.90 6.62
N ILE A 467 -25.49 23.94 6.26
CA ILE A 467 -25.05 24.02 4.86
C ILE A 467 -25.32 22.69 4.16
N VAL A 468 -24.89 21.59 4.78
CA VAL A 468 -24.99 20.25 4.21
C VAL A 468 -26.44 19.80 4.09
N CYS A 469 -27.26 20.07 5.11
CA CYS A 469 -28.68 19.72 5.09
C CYS A 469 -29.36 20.30 3.84
N ARG A 470 -29.06 21.53 3.39
CA ARG A 470 -29.64 22.11 2.16
C ARG A 470 -29.43 21.27 0.90
N SER A 471 -28.39 20.43 0.89
CA SER A 471 -28.05 19.56 -0.23
C SER A 471 -28.76 18.19 -0.17
N PHE A 472 -29.52 17.91 0.88
CA PHE A 472 -30.29 16.68 1.02
C PHE A 472 -31.55 16.68 0.16
N SER A 473 -31.84 15.50 -0.40
CA SER A 473 -33.17 15.14 -0.91
C SER A 473 -33.90 14.29 0.14
N LEU A 474 -35.24 14.30 0.07
CA LEU A 474 -36.10 13.53 0.97
C LEU A 474 -35.83 12.02 0.92
N GLU A 475 -35.45 11.51 -0.25
CA GLU A 475 -35.10 10.10 -0.51
C GLU A 475 -33.99 9.56 0.42
N HIS A 476 -33.06 10.43 0.84
CA HIS A 476 -31.92 10.05 1.69
C HIS A 476 -32.22 10.13 3.19
N THR A 477 -33.43 10.54 3.58
CA THR A 477 -33.79 10.81 4.98
C THR A 477 -33.72 9.57 5.85
N ILE A 478 -34.30 8.46 5.41
CA ILE A 478 -34.35 7.22 6.20
C ILE A 478 -32.95 6.66 6.43
N ASP A 479 -32.12 6.63 5.38
CA ASP A 479 -30.74 6.14 5.46
C ASP A 479 -29.88 6.98 6.39
N PHE A 480 -30.05 8.31 6.36
CA PHE A 480 -29.40 9.22 7.29
C PHE A 480 -29.83 8.95 8.74
N MET A 481 -31.14 8.86 8.99
CA MET A 481 -31.65 8.59 10.34
C MET A 481 -31.21 7.22 10.87
N MET A 482 -31.11 6.20 10.01
CA MET A 482 -30.58 4.87 10.37
C MET A 482 -29.10 4.91 10.75
N ALA A 483 -28.26 5.66 10.03
CA ALA A 483 -26.84 5.82 10.40
C ALA A 483 -26.65 6.60 11.73
N ILE A 484 -27.49 7.61 11.97
CA ILE A 484 -27.54 8.34 13.24
C ILE A 484 -27.95 7.41 14.40
N LYS A 485 -28.97 6.58 14.21
CA LYS A 485 -29.37 5.55 15.19
C LYS A 485 -28.21 4.65 15.59
N ASP A 486 -27.43 4.19 14.61
CA ASP A 486 -26.27 3.34 14.86
C ASP A 486 -25.20 4.05 15.71
N THR A 487 -25.02 5.36 15.49
CA THR A 487 -24.15 6.18 16.32
C THR A 487 -24.65 6.28 17.76
N PHE A 488 -25.94 6.50 17.98
CA PHE A 488 -26.52 6.51 19.33
C PHE A 488 -26.34 5.19 20.08
N ARG A 489 -26.34 4.06 19.37
CA ARG A 489 -26.15 2.72 19.96
C ARG A 489 -24.68 2.40 20.26
N LYS A 490 -23.75 2.81 19.40
CA LYS A 490 -22.36 2.34 19.42
C LYS A 490 -21.35 3.38 19.87
N ALA A 491 -21.59 4.67 19.61
CA ALA A 491 -20.63 5.73 19.90
C ALA A 491 -20.74 6.25 21.33
N LYS A 492 -19.74 7.05 21.73
CA LYS A 492 -19.62 7.62 23.08
C LYS A 492 -19.24 9.11 23.01
N GLY A 493 -19.63 9.86 24.05
CA GLY A 493 -19.18 11.23 24.26
C GLY A 493 -19.56 12.20 23.13
N MET A 494 -18.57 12.93 22.62
CA MET A 494 -18.76 14.01 21.64
C MET A 494 -19.39 13.56 20.32
N ARG A 495 -19.12 12.33 19.88
CA ARG A 495 -19.70 11.77 18.65
C ARG A 495 -21.22 11.67 18.73
N VAL A 496 -21.76 11.25 19.88
CA VAL A 496 -23.21 11.17 20.13
C VAL A 496 -23.84 12.57 20.17
N ARG A 497 -23.17 13.54 20.80
CA ARG A 497 -23.62 14.95 20.83
C ARG A 497 -23.68 15.55 19.42
N ALA A 498 -22.67 15.28 18.60
CA ALA A 498 -22.64 15.73 17.20
C ALA A 498 -23.79 15.09 16.40
N ALA A 499 -23.99 13.77 16.51
CA ALA A 499 -25.10 13.08 15.86
C ALA A 499 -26.47 13.65 16.25
N GLY A 500 -26.70 13.89 17.55
CA GLY A 500 -27.94 14.50 18.04
C GLY A 500 -28.17 15.92 17.53
N LYS A 501 -27.12 16.76 17.48
CA LYS A 501 -27.22 18.12 16.92
C LYS A 501 -27.51 18.11 15.42
N TRP A 502 -26.90 17.19 14.68
CA TRP A 502 -27.16 17.00 13.25
C TRP A 502 -28.59 16.53 12.99
N MET A 503 -29.06 15.54 13.73
CA MET A 503 -30.45 15.05 13.67
C MET A 503 -31.46 16.17 13.93
N ILE A 504 -31.28 16.95 15.00
CA ILE A 504 -32.17 18.07 15.30
C ILE A 504 -32.14 19.11 14.19
N THR A 505 -30.95 19.50 13.73
CA THR A 505 -30.81 20.52 12.67
C THR A 505 -31.49 20.05 11.39
N PHE A 506 -31.30 18.79 11.02
CA PHE A 506 -31.94 18.17 9.86
C PHE A 506 -33.47 18.20 9.99
N LEU A 507 -34.01 17.74 11.12
CA LEU A 507 -35.45 17.74 11.37
C LEU A 507 -36.05 19.15 11.46
N GLN A 508 -35.31 20.14 11.96
CA GLN A 508 -35.76 21.53 11.98
C GLN A 508 -35.89 22.11 10.56
N MET A 509 -35.00 21.70 9.65
CA MET A 509 -34.99 22.20 8.28
C MET A 509 -36.01 21.49 7.40
N TYR A 510 -36.11 20.15 7.53
CA TYR A 510 -36.93 19.32 6.64
C TYR A 510 -38.19 18.75 7.29
N GLY A 511 -38.45 19.01 8.58
CA GLY A 511 -39.54 18.37 9.32
C GLY A 511 -40.92 18.57 8.67
N LYS A 512 -41.18 19.74 8.09
CA LYS A 512 -42.45 20.00 7.37
C LYS A 512 -42.57 19.18 6.08
N ASP A 513 -41.48 19.12 5.30
CA ASP A 513 -41.45 18.40 4.02
C ASP A 513 -41.50 16.88 4.25
N ILE A 514 -40.78 16.39 5.26
CA ILE A 514 -40.81 14.99 5.70
C ILE A 514 -42.24 14.60 6.14
N CYS A 515 -42.90 15.44 6.94
CA CYS A 515 -44.26 15.15 7.39
C CYS A 515 -45.31 15.22 6.27
N ARG A 516 -45.01 15.89 5.16
CA ARG A 516 -45.93 16.04 4.01
C ARG A 516 -45.74 14.92 2.98
N ASP A 517 -44.50 14.55 2.70
CA ASP A 517 -44.14 13.78 1.50
C ASP A 517 -43.49 12.40 1.81
N LEU A 518 -43.28 12.05 3.09
CA LEU A 518 -42.71 10.75 3.51
C LEU A 518 -43.60 10.03 4.53
N ASP A 519 -43.58 8.70 4.49
CA ASP A 519 -44.08 7.87 5.59
C ASP A 519 -43.21 8.10 6.84
N LEU A 520 -43.84 8.58 7.92
CA LEU A 520 -43.17 8.85 9.19
C LEU A 520 -42.88 7.58 10.00
N SER A 521 -43.53 6.46 9.69
CA SER A 521 -43.45 5.21 10.45
C SER A 521 -42.00 4.73 10.66
N PRO A 522 -41.11 4.73 9.64
CA PRO A 522 -39.71 4.33 9.82
C PRO A 522 -38.92 5.30 10.72
N ILE A 523 -39.16 6.61 10.61
CA ILE A 523 -38.47 7.64 11.42
C ILE A 523 -38.91 7.50 12.89
N ILE A 524 -40.20 7.31 13.11
CA ILE A 524 -40.78 7.08 14.44
C ILE A 524 -40.20 5.81 15.05
N TYR A 525 -40.14 4.70 14.30
CA TYR A 525 -39.53 3.45 14.74
C TYR A 525 -38.04 3.63 15.12
N ILE A 526 -37.29 4.38 14.31
CA ILE A 526 -35.88 4.69 14.59
C ILE A 526 -35.74 5.42 15.92
N LEU A 527 -36.50 6.50 16.11
CA LEU A 527 -36.46 7.30 17.34
C LEU A 527 -36.89 6.48 18.56
N ARG A 528 -37.94 5.67 18.47
CA ARG A 528 -38.34 4.76 19.56
C ARG A 528 -37.23 3.77 19.90
N SER A 529 -36.59 3.19 18.90
CA SER A 529 -35.47 2.26 19.10
C SER A 529 -34.28 2.95 19.79
N CYS A 530 -34.00 4.22 19.48
CA CYS A 530 -32.99 5.00 20.18
C CYS A 530 -33.41 5.27 21.64
N ILE A 531 -34.65 5.71 21.88
CA ILE A 531 -35.19 5.99 23.21
C ILE A 531 -35.13 4.73 24.08
N SER A 532 -35.55 3.57 23.58
CA SER A 532 -35.52 2.32 24.33
C SER A 532 -34.09 1.91 24.72
N SER A 533 -33.11 2.12 23.83
CA SER A 533 -31.71 1.80 24.10
C SER A 533 -31.01 2.78 25.06
N MET A 534 -31.58 3.96 25.31
CA MET A 534 -30.92 5.07 26.01
C MET A 534 -31.65 5.53 27.27
N LYS A 535 -32.56 4.73 27.85
CA LYS A 535 -33.54 5.12 28.90
C LYS A 535 -33.00 5.89 30.12
N HIS A 536 -31.69 5.96 30.34
CA HIS A 536 -31.04 6.76 31.39
C HIS A 536 -29.78 7.53 30.93
N SER A 537 -29.71 7.88 29.65
CA SER A 537 -28.56 8.56 29.06
C SER A 537 -28.65 10.08 29.19
N THR A 538 -27.52 10.75 29.43
CA THR A 538 -27.40 12.22 29.36
C THR A 538 -27.66 12.79 27.96
N PHE A 539 -27.79 11.94 26.94
CA PHE A 539 -28.11 12.33 25.57
C PHE A 539 -29.60 12.24 25.23
N MET A 540 -30.46 11.80 26.15
CA MET A 540 -31.91 11.76 25.96
C MET A 540 -32.56 13.08 25.51
N PRO A 541 -32.11 14.26 25.98
CA PRO A 541 -32.69 15.52 25.52
C PRO A 541 -32.66 15.70 24.00
N PHE A 542 -31.69 15.12 23.29
CA PHE A 542 -31.65 15.18 21.82
C PHE A 542 -32.82 14.43 21.17
N LEU A 543 -33.17 13.27 21.72
CA LEU A 543 -34.28 12.44 21.23
C LEU A 543 -35.62 13.08 21.57
N CYS A 544 -35.79 13.58 22.80
CA CYS A 544 -36.99 14.32 23.20
C CYS A 544 -37.22 15.54 22.31
N GLN A 545 -36.17 16.30 22.00
CA GLN A 545 -36.26 17.46 21.11
C GLN A 545 -36.62 17.05 19.68
N ALA A 546 -36.06 15.95 19.16
CA ALA A 546 -36.43 15.43 17.83
C ALA A 546 -37.90 15.02 17.75
N VAL A 547 -38.42 14.32 18.77
CA VAL A 547 -39.84 13.98 18.86
C VAL A 547 -40.70 15.25 18.94
N ALA A 548 -40.32 16.22 19.77
CA ALA A 548 -41.05 17.49 19.88
C ALA A 548 -41.12 18.26 18.55
N ILE A 549 -40.05 18.25 17.75
CA ILE A 549 -40.02 18.85 16.41
C ILE A 549 -41.01 18.14 15.48
N LEU A 550 -40.99 16.80 15.45
CA LEU A 550 -41.90 16.01 14.61
C LEU A 550 -43.36 16.18 15.02
N THR A 551 -43.66 16.15 16.33
CA THR A 551 -45.02 16.37 16.85
C THR A 551 -45.55 17.76 16.49
N ARG A 552 -44.67 18.78 16.48
CA ARG A 552 -45.05 20.14 16.04
C ARG A 552 -45.35 20.20 14.54
N CYS A 553 -44.72 19.36 13.72
CA CYS A 553 -44.97 19.28 12.29
C CYS A 553 -46.19 18.41 11.95
N HIS A 554 -46.53 17.40 12.76
CA HIS A 554 -47.69 16.53 12.57
C HIS A 554 -48.22 15.94 13.90
N ALA A 555 -49.18 16.63 14.54
CA ALA A 555 -49.63 16.29 15.89
C ALA A 555 -50.34 14.92 15.98
N ASN A 556 -51.21 14.60 15.01
CA ASN A 556 -52.09 13.44 15.09
C ASN A 556 -51.36 12.08 14.92
N ILE A 557 -50.33 12.00 14.06
CA ILE A 557 -49.61 10.74 13.77
C ILE A 557 -48.54 10.42 14.84
N THR A 558 -47.91 11.46 15.38
CA THR A 558 -46.79 11.30 16.33
C THR A 558 -47.30 10.95 17.72
N ILE A 559 -48.46 11.48 18.14
CA ILE A 559 -49.05 11.23 19.45
C ILE A 559 -49.60 9.80 19.54
N ASP A 560 -50.43 9.38 18.58
CA ASP A 560 -51.03 8.03 18.57
C ASP A 560 -49.98 6.92 18.46
N SER A 561 -48.90 7.19 17.76
CA SER A 561 -47.86 6.19 17.56
C SER A 561 -46.91 6.11 18.76
N PHE A 562 -46.35 7.23 19.26
CA PHE A 562 -45.36 7.18 20.35
C PHE A 562 -45.95 6.86 21.72
N PHE A 563 -47.16 7.34 22.03
CA PHE A 563 -47.68 7.29 23.40
C PHE A 563 -48.62 6.11 23.69
N HIS A 564 -49.18 5.43 22.69
CA HIS A 564 -50.04 4.26 22.91
C HIS A 564 -49.29 2.91 23.05
N GLN A 565 -47.97 2.87 22.84
CA GLN A 565 -47.16 1.63 22.89
C GLN A 565 -45.87 1.74 23.72
N LEU A 566 -45.76 2.77 24.57
CA LEU A 566 -44.76 2.87 25.64
C LEU A 566 -45.31 2.25 26.92
#